data_AF-A0AAU6PAV0-F1
#
_entry.id   AF-A0AAU6PAV0-F1
#
_cell.length_a   1.000
_cell.length_b   1.000
_cell.length_c   1.000
_cell.angle_alpha   90.00
_cell.angle_beta   90.00
_cell.angle_gamma   90.00
#
_symmetry.space_group_name_H-M   'P 1'
#
loop_
_entity.id
_entity.type
_entity.pdbx_description
1 polymer ?
#
loop_
_entity_poly.entity_id
_entity_poly.type
_entity_poly.pdbx_seq_one_letter_code
_entity_poly.pdbx_strand_id
1 'polypeptide(L)'
;MTTDLHIISNCRSFTKNTIKENKDEFLANLKALKLDHITIIGSGKLTGDWEYEFPEIYCEKQDKVIPDIDAKELICYNSPFVFNIRVYENCVELITIYKYRFLYEDEKTDYLNEFRKNVYDIISIFGGTEIIYLADNGCDKLAEYLECQVWEGISYHDIKKDMINKKLSFVSDYDNLKLNHLTYRNIKEIVFDDFSNLKVK
;
A
#
# COMPACT_ATOMS: atom_id res chain seq x y z
N MET A 1 7.82 -16.30 8.70
CA MET A 1 8.01 -15.37 7.57
C MET A 1 7.67 -13.99 8.05
N THR A 2 8.61 -13.05 7.95
CA THR A 2 8.58 -11.74 8.62
C THR A 2 8.52 -10.56 7.66
N THR A 3 8.38 -10.78 6.35
CA THR A 3 8.24 -9.71 5.36
C THR A 3 6.86 -9.09 5.38
N ASP A 4 6.83 -7.77 5.49
CA ASP A 4 5.63 -6.94 5.46
C ASP A 4 5.00 -6.93 4.07
N LEU A 5 3.67 -6.83 4.07
CA LEU A 5 2.86 -6.72 2.88
C LEU A 5 2.65 -5.24 2.56
N HIS A 6 3.19 -4.83 1.42
CA HIS A 6 2.96 -3.53 0.81
C HIS A 6 2.02 -3.69 -0.38
N ILE A 7 1.24 -2.65 -0.65
CA ILE A 7 0.32 -2.60 -1.79
C ILE A 7 0.61 -1.33 -2.54
N ILE A 8 0.79 -1.40 -3.84
CA ILE A 8 0.85 -0.21 -4.68
C ILE A 8 -0.37 -0.14 -5.58
N SER A 9 -0.89 1.05 -5.77
CA SER A 9 -2.05 1.34 -6.61
C SER A 9 -1.72 2.41 -7.62
N ASN A 10 -2.36 2.33 -8.79
CA ASN A 10 -2.50 3.51 -9.62
C ASN A 10 -3.33 4.57 -8.88
N CYS A 11 -3.25 5.81 -9.33
CA CYS A 11 -4.06 6.91 -8.82
C CYS A 11 -4.24 7.98 -9.90
N ARG A 12 -5.08 8.98 -9.62
CA ARG A 12 -5.04 10.22 -10.40
C ARG A 12 -3.70 10.92 -10.16
N SER A 13 -3.22 11.65 -11.16
CA SER A 13 -1.96 12.40 -11.03
C SER A 13 -2.09 13.51 -10.00
N PHE A 14 -1.10 13.63 -9.13
CA PHE A 14 -1.02 14.60 -8.06
C PHE A 14 0.17 15.55 -8.27
N THR A 15 0.20 16.62 -7.50
CA THR A 15 1.35 17.51 -7.33
C THR A 15 1.38 17.93 -5.86
N LYS A 16 2.49 18.50 -5.39
CA LYS A 16 2.54 19.08 -4.02
C LYS A 16 1.40 20.07 -3.76
N ASN A 17 1.04 20.89 -4.76
CA ASN A 17 -0.06 21.86 -4.64
C ASN A 17 -1.43 21.17 -4.56
N THR A 18 -1.72 20.24 -5.48
CA THR A 18 -3.03 19.56 -5.49
C THR A 18 -3.23 18.75 -4.21
N ILE A 19 -2.18 18.10 -3.68
CA ILE A 19 -2.27 17.41 -2.38
C ILE A 19 -2.57 18.41 -1.27
N LYS A 20 -1.85 19.53 -1.21
CA LYS A 20 -2.07 20.55 -0.18
C LYS A 20 -3.52 21.10 -0.16
N GLU A 21 -4.10 21.26 -1.34
CA GLU A 21 -5.48 21.73 -1.52
C GLU A 21 -6.53 20.66 -1.16
N ASN A 22 -6.24 19.37 -1.41
CA ASN A 22 -7.20 18.28 -1.25
C ASN A 22 -7.00 17.45 0.03
N LYS A 23 -5.94 17.68 0.81
CA LYS A 23 -5.55 16.82 1.95
C LYS A 23 -6.67 16.60 2.97
N ASP A 24 -7.46 17.63 3.23
CA ASP A 24 -8.53 17.61 4.23
C ASP A 24 -9.79 16.90 3.69
N GLU A 25 -10.04 16.99 2.37
CA GLU A 25 -11.09 16.21 1.70
C GLU A 25 -10.75 14.71 1.71
N PHE A 26 -9.52 14.36 1.34
CA PHE A 26 -9.05 12.97 1.43
C PHE A 26 -9.13 12.44 2.85
N LEU A 27 -8.70 13.23 3.84
CA LEU A 27 -8.81 12.86 5.24
C LEU A 27 -10.27 12.60 5.63
N ALA A 28 -11.20 13.48 5.25
CA ALA A 28 -12.62 13.31 5.55
C ALA A 28 -13.19 12.04 4.91
N ASN A 29 -12.82 11.75 3.65
CA ASN A 29 -13.24 10.55 2.94
C ASN A 29 -12.68 9.27 3.59
N LEU A 30 -11.42 9.29 4.03
CA LEU A 30 -10.80 8.17 4.75
C LEU A 30 -11.51 7.90 6.08
N LYS A 31 -11.83 8.94 6.85
CA LYS A 31 -12.61 8.84 8.10
C LYS A 31 -14.01 8.29 7.87
N ALA A 32 -14.62 8.62 6.73
CA ALA A 32 -15.95 8.14 6.37
C ALA A 32 -16.01 6.62 6.08
N LEU A 33 -14.87 5.98 5.76
CA LEU A 33 -14.80 4.53 5.53
C LEU A 33 -15.11 3.70 6.79
N LYS A 34 -14.92 4.26 7.99
CA LYS A 34 -15.18 3.60 9.28
C LYS A 34 -14.58 2.18 9.35
N LEU A 35 -13.31 2.06 8.95
CA LEU A 35 -12.58 0.80 9.00
C LEU A 35 -12.47 0.30 10.45
N ASP A 36 -12.35 -1.01 10.62
CA ASP A 36 -12.18 -1.60 11.94
C ASP A 36 -10.76 -1.39 12.49
N HIS A 37 -10.66 -0.87 13.72
CA HIS A 37 -9.38 -0.75 14.43
C HIS A 37 -8.76 -2.11 14.69
N ILE A 38 -7.43 -2.15 14.63
CA ILE A 38 -6.68 -3.31 15.08
C ILE A 38 -6.96 -3.51 16.56
N THR A 39 -7.29 -4.75 16.93
CA THR A 39 -7.34 -5.16 18.34
C THR A 39 -6.02 -5.82 18.68
N ILE A 40 -5.27 -5.24 19.61
CA ILE A 40 -4.03 -5.83 20.10
C ILE A 40 -4.34 -6.59 21.39
N ILE A 41 -3.96 -7.87 21.43
CA ILE A 41 -4.16 -8.73 22.60
C ILE A 41 -3.47 -8.09 23.82
N GLY A 42 -4.25 -7.81 24.87
CA GLY A 42 -3.74 -7.27 26.14
C GLY A 42 -3.65 -5.75 26.25
N SER A 43 -3.91 -4.98 25.18
CA SER A 43 -3.91 -3.50 25.22
C SER A 43 -5.23 -2.84 24.81
N GLY A 44 -6.22 -3.64 24.42
CA GLY A 44 -7.54 -3.13 24.02
C GLY A 44 -7.60 -2.70 22.56
N LYS A 45 -8.70 -2.05 22.18
CA LYS A 45 -8.87 -1.48 20.84
C LYS A 45 -8.04 -0.20 20.78
N LEU A 46 -7.14 -0.08 19.81
CA LEU A 46 -6.44 1.19 19.57
C LEU A 46 -7.49 2.29 19.33
N THR A 47 -7.28 3.45 19.93
CA THR A 47 -8.16 4.62 19.79
C THR A 47 -7.52 5.65 18.86
N GLY A 48 -8.36 6.45 18.19
CA GLY A 48 -7.92 7.42 17.19
C GLY A 48 -8.61 7.21 15.85
N ASP A 49 -8.27 8.05 14.89
CA ASP A 49 -8.79 8.01 13.53
C ASP A 49 -7.66 8.41 12.56
N TRP A 50 -7.95 8.50 11.27
CA TRP A 50 -6.98 8.96 10.30
C TRP A 50 -6.42 10.35 10.65
N GLU A 51 -5.12 10.49 10.47
CA GLU A 51 -4.38 11.75 10.52
C GLU A 51 -3.46 11.83 9.30
N TYR A 52 -2.89 13.00 9.02
CA TYR A 52 -1.90 13.13 7.97
C TYR A 52 -0.68 13.91 8.43
N GLU A 53 0.44 13.64 7.79
CA GLU A 53 1.69 14.35 7.96
C GLU A 53 2.37 14.55 6.59
N PHE A 54 3.13 15.62 6.48
CA PHE A 54 4.00 15.85 5.33
C PHE A 54 5.39 15.26 5.61
N PRO A 55 6.15 14.87 4.57
CA PRO A 55 7.51 14.38 4.76
C PRO A 55 8.40 15.41 5.46
N GLU A 56 9.03 14.99 6.54
CA GLU A 56 9.90 15.81 7.37
C GLU A 56 11.18 15.04 7.74
N ILE A 57 12.29 15.77 7.87
CA ILE A 57 13.59 15.24 8.29
C ILE A 57 14.13 16.02 9.49
N TYR A 58 14.86 15.34 10.36
CA TYR A 58 15.56 15.98 11.47
C TYR A 58 16.86 16.63 10.96
N CYS A 59 16.98 17.95 11.12
CA CYS A 59 18.18 18.70 10.75
C CYS A 59 19.08 18.89 11.97
N GLU A 60 20.12 18.04 12.10
CA GLU A 60 21.08 18.10 13.21
C GLU A 60 21.70 19.50 13.39
N LYS A 61 21.99 20.21 12.29
CA LYS A 61 22.59 21.56 12.33
C LYS A 61 21.68 22.61 12.96
N GLN A 62 20.37 22.41 12.88
CA GLN A 62 19.36 23.36 13.37
C GLN A 62 18.61 22.81 14.60
N ASP A 63 18.96 21.60 15.05
CA ASP A 63 18.32 20.85 16.13
C ASP A 63 16.78 20.90 16.05
N LYS A 64 16.24 20.66 14.85
CA LYS A 64 14.80 20.74 14.60
C LYS A 64 14.36 19.88 13.43
N VAL A 65 13.09 19.51 13.43
CA VAL A 65 12.41 18.86 12.31
C VAL A 65 12.07 19.92 11.26
N ILE A 66 12.43 19.66 10.01
CA ILE A 66 12.18 20.54 8.86
C ILE A 66 11.53 19.75 7.71
N PRO A 67 10.81 20.40 6.79
CA PRO A 67 10.28 19.72 5.61
C PRO A 67 11.38 19.03 4.80
N ASP A 68 11.14 17.79 4.39
CA ASP A 68 12.00 17.08 3.45
C ASP A 68 11.70 17.56 2.03
N ILE A 69 12.61 18.36 1.48
CA ILE A 69 12.45 18.91 0.13
C ILE A 69 12.74 17.87 -0.96
N ASP A 70 13.52 16.84 -0.64
CA ASP A 70 14.01 15.83 -1.58
C ASP A 70 13.08 14.60 -1.62
N ALA A 71 12.26 14.41 -0.57
CA ALA A 71 11.22 13.39 -0.52
C ALA A 71 10.31 13.42 -1.76
N LYS A 72 10.13 12.23 -2.34
CA LYS A 72 9.19 11.97 -3.45
C LYS A 72 7.76 11.75 -2.97
N GLU A 73 7.62 11.28 -1.73
CA GLU A 73 6.34 11.23 -1.04
C GLU A 73 5.76 12.65 -0.96
N LEU A 74 4.45 12.77 -1.16
CA LEU A 74 3.73 14.04 -1.10
C LEU A 74 3.03 14.24 0.24
N ILE A 75 2.51 13.16 0.83
CA ILE A 75 1.82 13.13 2.12
C ILE A 75 1.70 11.68 2.60
N CYS A 76 1.71 11.50 3.91
CA CYS A 76 1.36 10.24 4.57
C CYS A 76 0.02 10.40 5.31
N TYR A 77 -0.88 9.43 5.17
CA TYR A 77 -2.04 9.27 6.04
C TYR A 77 -1.81 8.10 6.97
N ASN A 78 -1.76 8.40 8.26
CA ASN A 78 -1.52 7.43 9.31
C ASN A 78 -2.80 7.10 10.04
N SER A 79 -2.84 5.92 10.64
CA SER A 79 -4.02 5.47 11.35
C SER A 79 -3.73 4.38 12.40
N PRO A 80 -4.56 4.29 13.47
CA PRO A 80 -4.59 3.11 14.35
C PRO A 80 -5.24 1.85 13.70
N PHE A 81 -5.58 1.89 12.41
CA PHE A 81 -6.10 0.77 11.62
C PHE A 81 -4.96 -0.08 11.01
N VAL A 82 -5.35 -1.11 10.24
CA VAL A 82 -4.45 -2.01 9.50
C VAL A 82 -3.54 -1.29 8.51
N PHE A 83 -3.93 -0.10 8.04
CA PHE A 83 -3.34 0.56 6.88
C PHE A 83 -2.70 1.91 7.25
N ASN A 84 -1.54 2.17 6.67
CA ASN A 84 -1.00 3.52 6.47
C ASN A 84 -0.85 3.78 4.97
N ILE A 85 -0.97 5.03 4.54
CA ILE A 85 -1.04 5.41 3.14
C ILE A 85 0.04 6.42 2.83
N ARG A 86 0.91 6.14 1.86
CA ARG A 86 1.83 7.12 1.30
C ARG A 86 1.39 7.47 -0.11
N VAL A 87 1.27 8.77 -0.38
CA VAL A 87 0.84 9.27 -1.69
C VAL A 87 2.03 9.85 -2.43
N TYR A 88 2.27 9.37 -3.64
CA TYR A 88 3.25 9.88 -4.59
C TYR A 88 2.53 10.55 -5.76
N GLU A 89 3.29 11.18 -6.67
CA GLU A 89 2.72 11.91 -7.81
C GLU A 89 1.80 11.04 -8.69
N ASN A 90 2.18 9.79 -8.92
CA ASN A 90 1.46 8.87 -9.83
C ASN A 90 1.43 7.43 -9.28
N CYS A 91 1.48 7.29 -7.95
CA CYS A 91 1.40 6.01 -7.24
C CYS A 91 0.86 6.24 -5.83
N VAL A 92 0.10 5.29 -5.29
CA VAL A 92 -0.26 5.24 -3.87
C VAL A 92 0.27 3.94 -3.30
N GLU A 93 0.98 4.03 -2.18
CA GLU A 93 1.42 2.88 -1.39
C GLU A 93 0.50 2.73 -0.17
N LEU A 94 -0.02 1.53 0.06
CA LEU A 94 -0.61 1.12 1.32
C LEU A 94 0.36 0.19 2.04
N ILE A 95 0.75 0.58 3.24
CA ILE A 95 1.52 -0.22 4.18
C ILE A 95 0.53 -0.92 5.09
N THR A 96 0.70 -2.23 5.29
CA THR A 96 -0.20 -3.01 6.14
C THR A 96 0.55 -3.64 7.31
N ILE A 97 -0.16 -3.95 8.39
CA ILE A 97 0.40 -4.77 9.48
C ILE A 97 0.55 -6.26 9.13
N TYR A 98 0.01 -6.68 7.98
CA TYR A 98 0.04 -8.07 7.56
C TYR A 98 1.38 -8.41 6.92
N LYS A 99 1.76 -9.68 7.06
CA LYS A 99 2.93 -10.22 6.37
C LYS A 99 2.54 -10.70 4.99
N TYR A 100 3.45 -10.66 4.01
CA TYR A 100 3.15 -11.05 2.62
C TYR A 100 2.53 -12.46 2.49
N ARG A 101 2.89 -13.37 3.41
CA ARG A 101 2.30 -14.72 3.50
C ARG A 101 0.78 -14.72 3.66
N PHE A 102 0.18 -13.65 4.16
CA PHE A 102 -1.27 -13.49 4.33
C PHE A 102 -2.04 -13.77 3.04
N LEU A 103 -1.47 -13.42 1.88
CA LEU A 103 -2.08 -13.69 0.57
C LEU A 103 -2.16 -15.18 0.23
N TYR A 104 -1.32 -16.01 0.86
CA TYR A 104 -1.13 -17.43 0.56
C TYR A 104 -1.75 -18.35 1.62
N GLU A 105 -2.26 -17.81 2.72
CA GLU A 105 -2.86 -18.62 3.79
C GLU A 105 -4.04 -19.41 3.23
N ASP A 106 -4.04 -20.73 3.45
CA ASP A 106 -4.98 -21.67 2.82
C ASP A 106 -6.42 -21.49 3.35
N GLU A 107 -6.58 -20.89 4.54
CA GLU A 107 -7.87 -20.51 5.12
C GLU A 107 -8.35 -19.17 4.55
N LYS A 108 -8.63 -19.13 3.24
CA LYS A 108 -9.19 -17.95 2.57
C LYS A 108 -10.67 -17.82 2.92
N THR A 109 -10.88 -17.12 4.01
CA THR A 109 -12.17 -16.83 4.65
C THR A 109 -12.71 -15.47 4.19
N ASP A 110 -13.88 -15.09 4.70
CA ASP A 110 -14.47 -13.76 4.50
C ASP A 110 -13.47 -12.60 4.75
N TYR A 111 -12.45 -12.82 5.58
CA TYR A 111 -11.39 -11.85 5.89
C TYR A 111 -10.58 -11.38 4.68
N LEU A 112 -10.23 -12.25 3.71
CA LEU A 112 -9.47 -11.80 2.53
C LEU A 112 -10.33 -10.92 1.63
N ASN A 113 -11.62 -11.24 1.49
CA ASN A 113 -12.55 -10.44 0.71
C ASN A 113 -12.83 -9.09 1.37
N GLU A 114 -12.96 -9.05 2.70
CA GLU A 114 -13.07 -7.82 3.47
C GLU A 114 -11.80 -6.96 3.34
N PHE A 115 -10.63 -7.57 3.46
CA PHE A 115 -9.35 -6.89 3.23
C PHE A 115 -9.27 -6.28 1.82
N ARG A 116 -9.59 -7.06 0.77
CA ARG A 116 -9.61 -6.58 -0.61
C ARG A 116 -10.60 -5.42 -0.80
N LYS A 117 -11.78 -5.52 -0.18
CA LYS A 117 -12.77 -4.45 -0.21
C LYS A 117 -12.26 -3.18 0.49
N ASN A 118 -11.68 -3.30 1.68
CA ASN A 118 -11.10 -2.16 2.40
C ASN A 118 -10.00 -1.50 1.58
N VAL A 119 -9.12 -2.29 0.95
CA VAL A 119 -8.10 -1.77 0.04
C VAL A 119 -8.74 -1.02 -1.13
N TYR A 120 -9.75 -1.61 -1.78
CA TYR A 120 -10.44 -0.97 -2.90
C TYR A 120 -11.12 0.36 -2.50
N ASP A 121 -11.81 0.37 -1.36
CA ASP A 121 -12.49 1.55 -0.83
C ASP A 121 -11.48 2.67 -0.51
N ILE A 122 -10.30 2.33 0.03
CA ILE A 122 -9.20 3.27 0.30
C ILE A 122 -8.62 3.84 -1.00
N ILE A 123 -8.17 2.99 -1.93
CA ILE A 123 -7.49 3.46 -3.15
C ILE A 123 -8.43 4.28 -4.05
N SER A 124 -9.74 3.99 -4.01
CA SER A 124 -10.75 4.70 -4.78
C SER A 124 -10.82 6.19 -4.42
N ILE A 125 -10.52 6.56 -3.17
CA ILE A 125 -10.44 7.97 -2.73
C ILE A 125 -9.37 8.74 -3.52
N PHE A 126 -8.31 8.06 -3.93
CA PHE A 126 -7.21 8.61 -4.72
C PHE A 126 -7.37 8.36 -6.23
N GLY A 127 -8.52 7.81 -6.67
CA GLY A 127 -8.78 7.45 -8.06
C GLY A 127 -8.06 6.16 -8.50
N GLY A 128 -7.62 5.33 -7.56
CA GLY A 128 -7.06 4.01 -7.85
C GLY A 128 -8.10 3.00 -8.29
N THR A 129 -7.69 2.06 -9.12
CA THR A 129 -8.59 1.08 -9.75
C THR A 129 -8.01 -0.34 -9.78
N GLU A 130 -6.72 -0.50 -9.50
CA GLU A 130 -6.01 -1.76 -9.52
C GLU A 130 -4.77 -1.68 -8.62
N ILE A 131 -4.30 -2.83 -8.13
CA ILE A 131 -3.17 -2.92 -7.21
C ILE A 131 -2.16 -3.99 -7.59
N ILE A 132 -0.93 -3.83 -7.11
CA ILE A 132 0.10 -4.87 -7.08
C ILE A 132 0.55 -5.04 -5.63
N TYR A 133 0.65 -6.29 -5.18
CA TYR A 133 1.19 -6.61 -3.87
C TYR A 133 2.70 -6.81 -3.92
N LEU A 134 3.42 -6.09 -3.07
CA LEU A 134 4.87 -6.14 -2.93
C LEU A 134 5.26 -6.66 -1.53
N ALA A 135 6.48 -7.17 -1.43
CA ALA A 135 7.10 -7.60 -0.19
C ALA A 135 8.39 -6.79 0.03
N ASP A 136 8.67 -6.41 1.27
CA ASP A 136 9.90 -5.74 1.72
C ASP A 136 11.09 -6.72 1.91
N ASN A 137 11.20 -7.74 1.04
CA ASN A 137 12.28 -8.72 1.14
C ASN A 137 13.54 -8.28 0.41
N GLY A 138 14.62 -8.00 1.15
CA GLY A 138 15.94 -7.67 0.60
C GLY A 138 16.67 -8.75 -0.22
N CYS A 139 16.00 -9.77 -0.76
CA CYS A 139 16.61 -10.73 -1.70
C CYS A 139 15.70 -11.13 -2.87
N ASP A 140 14.61 -10.41 -3.14
CA ASP A 140 13.80 -10.67 -4.33
C ASP A 140 13.43 -9.38 -5.07
N LYS A 141 12.95 -9.55 -6.30
CA LYS A 141 12.57 -8.48 -7.23
C LYS A 141 11.50 -7.54 -6.65
N LEU A 142 10.68 -8.04 -5.71
CA LEU A 142 9.56 -7.27 -5.15
C LEU A 142 10.03 -6.07 -4.33
N ALA A 143 11.07 -6.24 -3.50
CA ALA A 143 11.64 -5.14 -2.73
C ALA A 143 12.32 -4.11 -3.63
N GLU A 144 12.93 -4.52 -4.74
CA GLU A 144 13.50 -3.59 -5.72
C GLU A 144 12.42 -2.66 -6.31
N TYR A 145 11.24 -3.19 -6.62
CA TYR A 145 10.12 -2.33 -7.07
C TYR A 145 9.66 -1.37 -5.97
N LEU A 146 9.63 -1.81 -4.72
CA LEU A 146 9.23 -0.96 -3.60
C LEU A 146 10.28 0.12 -3.32
N GLU A 147 11.48 -0.29 -2.93
CA GLU A 147 12.53 0.59 -2.43
C GLU A 147 13.21 1.41 -3.53
N CYS A 148 13.44 0.82 -4.70
CA CYS A 148 14.18 1.48 -5.78
C CYS A 148 13.29 2.10 -6.86
N GLN A 149 11.96 1.89 -6.83
CA GLN A 149 11.06 2.51 -7.80
C GLN A 149 9.93 3.30 -7.13
N VAL A 150 9.15 2.71 -6.24
CA VAL A 150 8.02 3.41 -5.59
C VAL A 150 8.53 4.57 -4.75
N TRP A 151 9.49 4.32 -3.85
CA TRP A 151 10.03 5.37 -2.98
C TRP A 151 10.85 6.43 -3.74
N GLU A 152 11.36 6.07 -4.92
CA GLU A 152 12.02 6.99 -5.87
C GLU A 152 11.02 7.75 -6.77
N GLY A 153 9.72 7.56 -6.57
CA GLY A 153 8.66 8.32 -7.24
C GLY A 153 8.34 7.85 -8.66
N ILE A 154 8.75 6.65 -9.06
CA ILE A 154 8.38 6.06 -10.34
C ILE A 154 6.88 5.78 -10.35
N SER A 155 6.23 6.08 -11.48
CA SER A 155 4.79 5.90 -11.62
C SER A 155 4.39 4.42 -11.53
N TYR A 156 3.20 4.14 -10.99
CA TYR A 156 2.65 2.78 -10.97
C TYR A 156 2.63 2.16 -12.39
N HIS A 157 2.30 2.97 -13.39
CA HIS A 157 2.22 2.51 -14.78
C HIS A 157 3.58 2.07 -15.32
N ASP A 158 4.63 2.83 -15.05
CA ASP A 158 5.99 2.50 -15.48
C ASP A 158 6.53 1.27 -14.74
N ILE A 159 6.25 1.15 -13.43
CA ILE A 159 6.57 -0.05 -12.64
C ILE A 159 5.90 -1.28 -13.25
N LYS A 160 4.59 -1.24 -13.49
CA LYS A 160 3.84 -2.35 -14.09
C LYS A 160 4.36 -2.69 -15.49
N LYS A 161 4.70 -1.68 -16.29
CA LYS A 161 5.28 -1.85 -17.63
C LYS A 161 6.65 -2.52 -17.57
N ASP A 162 7.51 -2.15 -16.61
CA ASP A 162 8.81 -2.82 -16.39
C ASP A 162 8.62 -4.30 -16.02
N MET A 163 7.69 -4.62 -15.11
CA MET A 163 7.35 -6.00 -14.75
C MET A 163 6.90 -6.83 -15.97
N ILE A 164 6.07 -6.25 -16.84
CA ILE A 164 5.62 -6.87 -18.09
C ILE A 164 6.79 -7.08 -19.06
N ASN A 165 7.65 -6.08 -19.24
CA ASN A 165 8.82 -6.17 -20.11
C ASN A 165 9.82 -7.23 -19.64
N LYS A 166 9.96 -7.39 -18.31
CA LYS A 166 10.75 -8.45 -17.65
C LYS A 166 10.06 -9.82 -17.68
N LYS A 167 8.86 -9.92 -18.28
CA LYS A 167 8.06 -11.15 -18.42
C LYS A 167 7.80 -11.83 -17.08
N LEU A 168 7.55 -11.05 -16.04
CA LEU A 168 7.14 -11.59 -14.74
C LEU A 168 5.71 -12.14 -14.83
N SER A 169 5.44 -13.23 -14.12
CA SER A 169 4.12 -13.86 -14.14
C SER A 169 3.15 -13.08 -13.25
N PHE A 170 2.01 -12.62 -13.78
CA PHE A 170 0.98 -11.99 -12.97
C PHE A 170 -0.05 -13.04 -12.52
N VAL A 171 -0.47 -12.98 -11.26
CA VAL A 171 -1.49 -13.86 -10.68
C VAL A 171 -2.55 -13.00 -10.00
N SER A 172 -3.81 -13.17 -10.42
CA SER A 172 -4.98 -12.52 -9.80
C SER A 172 -5.98 -13.52 -9.21
N ASP A 173 -5.79 -14.80 -9.49
CA ASP A 173 -6.58 -15.87 -8.88
C ASP A 173 -5.91 -16.30 -7.57
N TYR A 174 -6.45 -15.82 -6.46
CA TYR A 174 -5.95 -16.12 -5.14
C TYR A 174 -6.06 -17.62 -4.82
N ASP A 175 -7.00 -18.38 -5.38
CA ASP A 175 -7.16 -19.80 -5.05
C ASP A 175 -5.94 -20.65 -5.47
N ASN A 176 -5.14 -20.14 -6.41
CA ASN A 176 -3.91 -20.77 -6.87
C ASN A 176 -2.69 -20.45 -5.99
N LEU A 177 -2.77 -19.46 -5.10
CA LEU A 177 -1.71 -19.14 -4.15
C LEU A 177 -1.76 -20.12 -2.97
N LYS A 178 -0.81 -21.07 -2.92
CA LYS A 178 -0.71 -22.11 -1.89
C LYS A 178 0.44 -21.86 -0.92
N LEU A 179 0.17 -21.84 0.38
CA LEU A 179 1.17 -21.54 1.40
C LEU A 179 2.38 -22.50 1.35
N ASN A 180 2.13 -23.79 1.11
CA ASN A 180 3.18 -24.81 1.06
C ASN A 180 4.18 -24.62 -0.09
N HIS A 181 3.86 -23.78 -1.07
CA HIS A 181 4.77 -23.45 -2.18
C HIS A 181 5.51 -22.13 -1.96
N LEU A 182 5.10 -21.33 -0.98
CA LEU A 182 5.71 -20.05 -0.67
C LEU A 182 7.04 -20.26 0.05
N THR A 183 8.14 -19.94 -0.64
CA THR A 183 9.45 -19.76 0.00
C THR A 183 10.10 -18.48 -0.51
N TYR A 184 10.94 -17.88 0.32
CA TYR A 184 11.57 -16.59 0.07
C TYR A 184 12.36 -16.49 -1.25
N ARG A 185 12.91 -17.62 -1.74
CA ARG A 185 13.65 -17.68 -3.01
C ARG A 185 12.76 -17.97 -4.23
N ASN A 186 11.48 -18.27 -4.01
CA ASN A 186 10.59 -18.84 -5.01
C ASN A 186 9.33 -18.01 -5.26
N ILE A 187 9.24 -16.76 -4.78
CA ILE A 187 8.16 -15.88 -5.24
C ILE A 187 8.49 -15.53 -6.70
N LYS A 188 7.78 -16.14 -7.64
CA LYS A 188 8.04 -15.98 -9.08
C LYS A 188 6.98 -15.13 -9.76
N GLU A 189 5.88 -14.92 -9.06
CA GLU A 189 4.69 -14.22 -9.48
C GLU A 189 4.57 -12.84 -8.84
N ILE A 190 3.93 -11.94 -9.57
CA ILE A 190 3.41 -10.67 -9.10
C ILE A 190 1.92 -10.87 -8.82
N VAL A 191 1.53 -10.80 -7.56
CA VAL A 191 0.10 -10.83 -7.20
C VAL A 191 -0.51 -9.47 -7.52
N PHE A 192 -1.62 -9.48 -8.26
CA PHE A 192 -2.27 -8.29 -8.80
C PHE A 192 -3.79 -8.43 -8.69
N ASP A 193 -4.49 -7.31 -8.48
CA ASP A 193 -5.95 -7.28 -8.40
C ASP A 193 -6.50 -6.04 -9.10
N ASP A 194 -7.43 -6.24 -10.04
CA ASP A 194 -8.16 -5.18 -10.72
C ASP A 194 -9.54 -4.91 -10.11
N PHE A 195 -9.91 -5.65 -9.06
CA PHE A 195 -11.19 -5.57 -8.37
C PHE A 195 -12.41 -5.69 -9.30
N SER A 196 -12.27 -6.36 -10.44
CA SER A 196 -13.36 -6.57 -11.40
C SER A 196 -14.61 -7.15 -10.74
N ASN A 197 -14.45 -8.04 -9.76
CA ASN A 197 -15.54 -8.64 -8.99
C ASN A 197 -16.17 -7.70 -7.94
N LEU A 198 -15.52 -6.60 -7.56
CA LEU A 198 -16.02 -5.61 -6.59
C LEU A 198 -16.61 -4.36 -7.26
N LYS A 199 -16.25 -4.10 -8.52
CA LYS A 199 -16.73 -2.96 -9.32
C LYS A 199 -18.20 -3.03 -9.70
N VAL A 200 -18.83 -4.21 -9.57
CA VAL A 200 -20.26 -4.40 -9.87
C VAL A 200 -21.04 -4.36 -8.56
N LYS A 201 -21.62 -3.19 -8.25
CA LYS A 201 -22.74 -3.03 -7.32
C LYS A 201 -23.70 -1.97 -7.84
#